data_AF-W8KFK4-F1
#
_entry.id   AF-W8KFK4-F1
#
_cell.length_a   1.000
_cell.length_b   1.000
_cell.length_c   1.000
_cell.angle_alpha   90.00
_cell.angle_beta   90.00
_cell.angle_gamma   90.00
#
_symmetry.space_group_name_H-M   'P 1'
#
loop_
_entity.id
_entity.type
_entity.pdbx_description
1 polymer ?
#
loop_
_entity_poly.entity_id
_entity_poly.type
_entity_poly.pdbx_seq_one_letter_code
_entity_poly.pdbx_strand_id
1 'polypeptide(L)'
;MFNYGTIIAVSVAGVPLFLVTGEVGVATIIAAIMGIVPLVLWFGGSMLVYALNRHHPDERVGYYTQQAAYRYYAFMGALIVIGTFFPPEIFYFRIYWLVAALIIIPWSIRDIIRINREHWQDVEIPKEPDHG
;
A
#
# COMPACT_ATOMS: atom_id res chain seq x y z
N MET A 1 9.52 4.67 -2.94
CA MET A 1 8.74 3.72 -3.77
C MET A 1 7.49 3.16 -3.08
N PHE A 2 7.57 2.76 -1.80
CA PHE A 2 6.45 2.15 -1.06
C PHE A 2 5.12 2.94 -1.12
N ASN A 3 5.17 4.25 -0.86
CA ASN A 3 3.98 5.10 -0.86
C ASN A 3 3.29 5.17 -2.23
N TYR A 4 4.05 5.18 -3.33
CA TYR A 4 3.47 5.18 -4.68
C TYR A 4 2.72 3.89 -4.98
N GLY A 5 3.33 2.74 -4.72
CA GLY A 5 2.65 1.45 -4.95
C GLY A 5 1.42 1.28 -4.07
N THR A 6 1.44 1.81 -2.84
CA THR A 6 0.28 1.80 -1.94
C THR A 6 -0.87 2.64 -2.51
N ILE A 7 -0.60 3.86 -2.97
CA ILE A 7 -1.62 4.72 -3.59
C ILE A 7 -2.21 4.04 -4.83
N ILE A 8 -1.36 3.48 -5.70
CA ILE A 8 -1.81 2.79 -6.92
C ILE A 8 -2.69 1.60 -6.55
N ALA A 9 -2.21 0.68 -5.71
CA ALA A 9 -2.93 -0.53 -5.35
C ALA A 9 -4.28 -0.23 -4.69
N VAL A 10 -4.32 0.69 -3.72
CA VAL A 10 -5.56 1.07 -3.02
C VAL A 10 -6.54 1.76 -3.96
N SER A 11 -6.05 2.63 -4.87
CA SER A 11 -6.92 3.33 -5.82
C SER A 11 -7.51 2.38 -6.85
N VAL A 12 -6.67 1.54 -7.47
CA VAL A 12 -7.11 0.56 -8.47
C VAL A 12 -8.10 -0.44 -7.86
N ALA A 13 -7.84 -0.89 -6.63
CA ALA A 13 -8.73 -1.81 -5.93
C ALA A 13 -10.05 -1.16 -5.49
N GLY A 14 -10.03 0.13 -5.19
CA GLY A 14 -11.21 0.86 -4.71
C GLY A 14 -12.21 1.22 -5.79
N VAL A 15 -11.74 1.62 -6.97
CA VAL A 15 -12.60 2.06 -8.09
C VAL A 15 -13.71 1.05 -8.42
N PRO A 16 -13.43 -0.25 -8.58
CA PRO A 16 -14.46 -1.27 -8.82
C PRO A 16 -15.62 -1.28 -7.82
N LEU A 17 -15.35 -1.00 -6.54
CA LEU A 17 -16.38 -1.02 -5.49
C LEU A 17 -17.50 0.00 -5.78
N PHE A 18 -17.19 1.08 -6.49
CA PHE A 18 -18.14 2.14 -6.83
C PHE A 18 -18.76 1.97 -8.22
N LEU A 19 -18.15 1.17 -9.10
CA LEU A 19 -18.64 0.93 -10.46
C LEU A 19 -19.62 -0.25 -10.53
N VAL A 20 -19.48 -1.25 -9.66
CA VAL A 20 -20.37 -2.42 -9.64
C VAL A 20 -21.71 -2.06 -9.00
N THR A 21 -22.79 -2.03 -9.79
CA THR A 21 -24.14 -1.62 -9.35
C THR A 21 -25.28 -2.50 -9.86
N GLY A 22 -25.01 -3.58 -10.63
CA GLY A 22 -26.04 -4.36 -11.32
C GLY A 22 -25.69 -5.85 -11.52
N GLU A 23 -26.31 -6.47 -12.54
CA GLU A 23 -26.22 -7.92 -12.82
C GLU A 23 -24.79 -8.43 -13.10
N VAL A 24 -24.55 -9.69 -12.76
CA VAL A 24 -23.25 -10.35 -12.91
C VAL A 24 -22.95 -10.59 -14.39
N GLY A 25 -21.78 -10.11 -14.84
CA GLY A 25 -21.30 -10.24 -16.22
C GLY A 25 -19.79 -10.00 -16.35
N VAL A 26 -19.29 -9.79 -17.56
CA VAL A 26 -17.86 -9.57 -17.81
C VAL A 26 -17.34 -8.35 -17.01
N ALA A 27 -18.14 -7.30 -16.88
CA ALA A 27 -17.79 -6.12 -16.10
C ALA A 27 -17.57 -6.42 -14.62
N THR A 28 -18.37 -7.30 -14.01
CA THR A 28 -18.19 -7.67 -12.59
C THR A 28 -16.97 -8.56 -12.39
N ILE A 29 -16.61 -9.39 -13.36
CA ILE A 29 -15.38 -10.19 -13.34
C ILE A 29 -14.15 -9.28 -13.41
N ILE A 30 -14.13 -8.34 -14.36
CA ILE A 30 -13.05 -7.36 -14.47
C ILE A 30 -12.95 -6.53 -13.19
N ALA A 31 -14.08 -6.09 -12.64
CA ALA A 31 -14.14 -5.36 -11.38
C ALA A 31 -13.54 -6.16 -10.22
N ALA A 32 -13.86 -7.46 -10.11
CA ALA A 32 -13.28 -8.32 -9.07
C ALA A 32 -11.76 -8.49 -9.23
N ILE A 33 -11.27 -8.68 -10.45
CA ILE A 33 -9.83 -8.76 -10.74
C ILE A 33 -9.13 -7.47 -10.34
N MET A 34 -9.67 -6.32 -10.76
CA MET A 34 -9.13 -5.01 -10.44
C MET A 34 -9.21 -4.70 -8.93
N GLY A 35 -10.20 -5.26 -8.23
CA GLY A 35 -10.38 -5.14 -6.79
C GLY A 35 -9.36 -5.94 -5.97
N ILE A 36 -9.05 -7.17 -6.40
CA ILE A 36 -8.31 -8.14 -5.58
C ILE A 36 -6.84 -8.24 -6.02
N VAL A 37 -6.58 -8.39 -7.31
CA VAL A 37 -5.23 -8.72 -7.82
C VAL A 37 -4.19 -7.65 -7.49
N PRO A 38 -4.46 -6.34 -7.67
CA PRO A 38 -3.50 -5.30 -7.29
C PRO A 38 -3.14 -5.33 -5.81
N LEU A 39 -4.09 -5.65 -4.92
CA LEU A 39 -3.83 -5.73 -3.49
C LEU A 39 -2.93 -6.89 -3.14
N VAL A 40 -3.19 -8.08 -3.68
CA VAL A 40 -2.38 -9.27 -3.40
C VAL A 40 -0.96 -9.10 -3.93
N LEU A 41 -0.82 -8.63 -5.17
CA LEU A 41 0.49 -8.39 -5.78
C LEU A 41 1.26 -7.30 -5.04
N TRP A 42 0.60 -6.20 -4.69
CA TRP A 42 1.25 -5.14 -3.93
C TRP A 42 1.55 -5.56 -2.50
N PHE A 43 0.72 -6.40 -1.86
CA PHE A 43 1.01 -6.90 -0.53
C PHE A 43 2.33 -7.67 -0.50
N GLY A 44 2.51 -8.65 -1.39
CA GLY A 44 3.79 -9.37 -1.52
C GLY A 44 4.93 -8.46 -1.97
N GLY A 45 4.71 -7.61 -2.98
CA GLY A 45 5.73 -6.68 -3.47
C GLY A 45 6.18 -5.67 -2.42
N SER A 46 5.27 -5.23 -1.56
CA SER A 46 5.55 -4.29 -0.47
C SER A 46 6.45 -4.90 0.60
N MET A 47 6.33 -6.21 0.87
CA MET A 47 7.25 -6.93 1.76
C MET A 47 8.67 -6.99 1.18
N LEU A 48 8.79 -7.24 -0.13
CA LEU A 48 10.07 -7.20 -0.82
C LEU A 48 10.69 -5.79 -0.75
N VAL A 49 9.92 -4.76 -1.10
CA VAL A 49 10.37 -3.35 -1.00
C VAL A 49 10.77 -3.01 0.43
N TYR A 50 10.00 -3.45 1.43
CA TYR A 50 10.34 -3.25 2.83
C TYR A 50 11.67 -3.92 3.18
N ALA A 51 11.86 -5.19 2.83
CA ALA A 51 13.10 -5.93 3.13
C ALA A 51 14.33 -5.28 2.49
N LEU A 52 14.23 -4.86 1.22
CA LEU A 52 15.33 -4.22 0.50
C LEU A 52 15.73 -2.86 1.08
N ASN A 53 14.78 -2.12 1.67
CA ASN A 53 15.02 -0.75 2.14
C ASN A 53 15.17 -0.64 3.66
N ARG A 54 14.78 -1.66 4.44
CA ARG A 54 14.77 -1.57 5.91
C ARG A 54 16.16 -1.39 6.51
N HIS A 55 17.17 -1.98 5.89
CA HIS A 55 18.57 -1.94 6.32
C HIS A 55 19.43 -1.06 5.43
N HIS A 56 18.81 -0.09 4.75
CA HIS A 56 19.54 0.88 3.93
C HIS A 56 20.53 1.66 4.81
N PRO A 57 21.76 1.95 4.32
CA PRO A 57 22.77 2.70 5.07
C PRO A 57 22.28 4.08 5.56
N ASP A 58 21.45 4.77 4.78
CA ASP A 58 20.70 5.94 5.24
C ASP A 58 19.50 5.50 6.09
N GLU A 59 19.53 5.79 7.39
CA GLU A 59 18.47 5.49 8.35
C GLU A 59 17.10 6.09 7.95
N ARG A 60 17.09 7.22 7.23
CA ARG A 60 15.85 7.88 6.79
C ARG A 60 15.08 7.02 5.80
N VAL A 61 15.78 6.32 4.91
CA VAL A 61 15.16 5.40 3.93
C VAL A 61 14.42 4.27 4.66
N GLY A 62 15.07 3.68 5.67
CA GLY A 62 14.47 2.67 6.53
C GLY A 62 13.28 3.21 7.33
N TYR A 63 13.42 4.40 7.92
CA TYR A 63 12.38 5.05 8.71
C TYR A 63 11.10 5.32 7.88
N TYR A 64 11.23 5.97 6.73
CA TYR A 64 10.08 6.27 5.87
C TYR A 64 9.43 5.00 5.31
N THR A 65 10.24 4.01 4.94
CA THR A 65 9.72 2.73 4.47
C THR A 65 8.96 2.00 5.57
N GLN A 66 9.48 2.00 6.80
CA GLN A 66 8.81 1.40 7.94
C GLN A 66 7.51 2.09 8.30
N GLN A 67 7.49 3.42 8.26
CA GLN A 67 6.28 4.17 8.55
C GLN A 67 5.19 3.91 7.50
N ALA A 68 5.55 3.88 6.21
CA ALA A 68 4.63 3.55 5.13
C ALA A 68 4.11 2.11 5.24
N ALA A 69 4.99 1.15 5.54
CA ALA A 69 4.63 -0.25 5.72
C ALA A 69 3.69 -0.47 6.89
N TYR A 70 3.96 0.15 8.04
CA TYR A 70 3.11 0.04 9.23
C TYR A 70 1.67 0.47 8.94
N ARG A 71 1.49 1.59 8.22
CA ARG A 71 0.17 2.10 7.84
C ARG A 71 -0.57 1.16 6.89
N TYR A 72 0.12 0.71 5.84
CA TYR A 72 -0.47 -0.17 4.85
C TYR A 72 -0.86 -1.52 5.46
N TYR A 73 0.01 -2.11 6.28
CA TYR A 73 -0.27 -3.38 6.94
C TYR A 73 -1.35 -3.26 8.02
N ALA A 74 -1.41 -2.14 8.76
CA ALA A 74 -2.52 -1.89 9.67
C ALA A 74 -3.86 -1.86 8.93
N PHE A 75 -3.91 -1.23 7.76
CA PHE A 75 -5.11 -1.23 6.92
C PHE A 75 -5.45 -2.60 6.35
N MET A 76 -4.48 -3.34 5.81
CA MET A 76 -4.73 -4.68 5.30
C MET A 76 -5.19 -5.63 6.42
N GLY A 77 -4.54 -5.56 7.59
CA GLY A 77 -4.91 -6.36 8.75
C GLY A 77 -6.29 -6.00 9.31
N ALA A 78 -6.61 -4.71 9.41
CA ALA A 78 -7.93 -4.24 9.83
C ALA A 78 -9.04 -4.71 8.89
N LEU A 79 -8.79 -4.76 7.57
CA LEU A 79 -9.76 -5.28 6.62
C LEU A 79 -10.10 -6.75 6.90
N ILE A 80 -9.11 -7.57 7.24
CA ILE A 80 -9.35 -8.99 7.55
C ILE A 80 -10.17 -9.10 8.83
N VAL A 81 -9.77 -8.43 9.90
CA VAL A 81 -10.42 -8.54 11.22
C VAL A 81 -11.84 -7.96 11.19
N ILE A 82 -12.01 -6.76 10.65
CA ILE A 82 -13.30 -6.07 10.61
C ILE A 82 -14.18 -6.65 9.51
N GLY A 83 -13.61 -6.88 8.31
CA GLY A 83 -14.34 -7.35 7.13
C GLY A 83 -14.89 -8.77 7.27
N THR A 84 -14.31 -9.60 8.15
CA THR A 84 -14.87 -10.92 8.50
C THR A 84 -16.27 -10.80 9.10
N PHE A 85 -16.59 -9.68 9.76
CA PHE A 85 -17.89 -9.41 10.35
C PHE A 85 -18.78 -8.53 9.47
N PHE A 86 -18.36 -8.20 8.25
CA PHE A 86 -19.22 -7.47 7.33
C PHE A 86 -20.38 -8.35 6.86
N PRO A 87 -21.61 -7.81 6.90
CA PRO A 87 -22.71 -8.37 6.14
C PRO A 87 -22.36 -8.44 4.62
N PRO A 88 -23.02 -9.31 3.84
CA PRO A 88 -22.66 -9.57 2.44
C PRO A 88 -22.89 -8.38 1.50
N GLU A 89 -23.48 -7.28 1.97
CA GLU A 89 -23.72 -6.08 1.20
C GLU A 89 -22.42 -5.32 0.89
N ILE A 90 -22.20 -5.01 -0.38
CA ILE A 90 -21.05 -4.23 -0.86
C ILE A 90 -20.91 -2.84 -0.20
N PHE A 91 -21.99 -2.33 0.38
CA PHE A 91 -22.03 -1.04 1.07
C PHE A 91 -20.97 -0.93 2.20
N TYR A 92 -20.78 -1.98 3.00
CA TYR A 92 -19.81 -1.98 4.08
C TYR A 92 -18.37 -1.89 3.56
N PHE A 93 -18.07 -2.62 2.48
CA PHE A 93 -16.78 -2.54 1.80
C PHE A 93 -16.54 -1.16 1.18
N ARG A 94 -17.55 -0.51 0.61
CA ARG A 94 -17.45 0.88 0.10
C ARG A 94 -17.11 1.87 1.19
N ILE A 95 -17.79 1.80 2.34
CA ILE A 95 -17.49 2.67 3.49
C ILE A 95 -16.06 2.44 3.97
N TYR A 96 -15.69 1.18 4.19
CA TYR A 96 -14.35 0.83 4.64
C TYR A 96 -13.28 1.38 3.70
N TRP A 97 -13.46 1.19 2.38
CA TRP A 97 -12.52 1.67 1.39
C TRP A 97 -12.46 3.18 1.31
N LEU A 98 -13.60 3.87 1.45
CA LEU A 98 -13.66 5.32 1.46
C LEU A 98 -12.89 5.89 2.66
N VAL A 99 -13.11 5.34 3.86
CA VAL A 99 -12.38 5.73 5.08
C VAL A 99 -10.88 5.45 4.90
N ALA A 100 -10.52 4.27 4.42
CA ALA A 100 -9.14 3.91 4.19
C ALA A 100 -8.45 4.81 3.17
N ALA A 101 -9.11 5.12 2.05
CA ALA A 101 -8.59 6.03 1.04
C ALA A 101 -8.39 7.44 1.61
N LEU A 102 -9.34 7.95 2.40
CA LEU A 102 -9.24 9.25 3.06
C LEU A 102 -8.11 9.33 4.09
N ILE A 103 -7.68 8.20 4.65
CA ILE A 103 -6.56 8.17 5.60
C ILE A 103 -5.24 7.92 4.86
N ILE A 104 -5.13 6.81 4.14
CA ILE A 104 -3.89 6.33 3.52
C ILE A 104 -3.41 7.29 2.44
N ILE A 105 -4.29 7.71 1.52
CA ILE A 105 -3.85 8.47 0.35
C ILE A 105 -3.26 9.83 0.78
N PRO A 106 -3.92 10.63 1.63
CA PRO A 106 -3.33 11.88 2.11
C PRO A 106 -2.04 11.67 2.91
N TRP A 107 -1.96 10.63 3.74
CA TRP A 107 -0.73 10.32 4.49
C TRP A 107 0.42 9.91 3.59
N SER A 108 0.18 9.08 2.58
CA SER A 108 1.18 8.69 1.60
C SER A 108 1.63 9.87 0.74
N ILE A 109 0.72 10.77 0.34
CA ILE A 109 1.07 12.01 -0.36
C ILE A 109 1.94 12.91 0.53
N ARG A 110 1.57 13.08 1.80
CA ARG A 110 2.34 13.89 2.76
C ARG A 110 3.76 13.36 2.94
N ASP A 111 3.91 12.05 3.05
CA ASP A 111 5.23 11.43 3.13
C ASP A 111 6.03 11.65 1.84
N ILE A 112 5.43 11.47 0.66
CA ILE A 112 6.10 11.72 -0.62
C ILE A 112 6.61 13.16 -0.69
N ILE A 113 5.78 14.14 -0.32
CA ILE A 113 6.17 15.55 -0.29
C ILE A 113 7.33 15.78 0.69
N ARG A 114 7.27 15.15 1.87
CA ARG A 114 8.32 15.28 2.89
C ARG A 114 9.64 14.69 2.40
N ILE A 115 9.63 13.46 1.90
CA ILE A 115 10.79 12.74 1.33
C ILE A 115 11.43 13.57 0.21
N ASN A 116 10.63 14.14 -0.69
CA ASN A 116 11.14 14.95 -1.80
C ASN A 116 11.73 16.30 -1.35
N ARG A 117 11.42 16.76 -0.13
CA ARG A 117 11.95 18.01 0.44
C ARG A 117 13.15 17.78 1.36
N GLU A 118 13.54 16.53 1.62
CA GLU A 118 14.72 16.26 2.43
C GLU A 118 16.03 16.52 1.66
N HIS A 119 17.04 16.95 2.40
CA HIS A 119 18.40 17.03 1.89
C HIS A 119 19.04 15.64 1.95
N TRP A 120 18.98 14.93 0.82
CA TRP A 120 19.65 13.64 0.65
C TRP A 120 21.16 13.86 0.52
N GLN A 121 21.93 13.05 1.23
CA GLN A 121 23.38 13.02 1.11
C GLN A 121 23.77 11.68 0.51
N ASP A 122 24.83 11.68 -0.30
CA ASP A 122 25.38 10.44 -0.82
C ASP A 122 25.94 9.62 0.35
N VAL A 123 25.61 8.34 0.37
CA VAL A 123 26.09 7.43 1.41
C VAL A 123 27.24 6.61 0.87
N GLU A 124 28.38 6.66 1.56
CA GLU A 124 29.49 5.76 1.28
C GLU A 124 29.09 4.33 1.69
N ILE A 125 29.10 3.42 0.72
CA ILE A 125 28.89 1.99 1.00
C ILE A 125 30.16 1.50 1.70
N PRO A 126 30.09 0.99 2.94
CA PRO A 126 31.26 0.42 3.60
C PRO A 126 31.86 -0.66 2.70
N LYS A 127 33.17 -0.60 2.44
CA LYS A 127 33.85 -1.64 1.67
C LYS A 127 33.63 -2.99 2.36
N GLU A 128 33.20 -3.99 1.59
CA GLU A 128 33.13 -5.38 2.04
C GLU A 128 34.46 -5.74 2.71
N PRO A 129 34.48 -6.33 3.93
CA PRO A 129 35.72 -6.78 4.52
C PRO A 129 36.38 -7.80 3.59
N ASP A 130 37.66 -7.58 3.28
CA ASP A 130 38.48 -8.45 2.44
C ASP A 130 38.60 -9.83 3.11
N HIS A 131 37.75 -10.76 2.70
CA HIS A 131 37.83 -12.17 3.08
C HIS A 131 38.80 -12.85 2.11
N GLY A 132 40.10 -12.63 2.35
CA GLY A 132 41.21 -13.26 1.61
C GLY A 132 41.23 -14.78 1.69
#